data_AF-A0A351HAS7-F1
#
_entry.id   AF-A0A351HAS7-F1
#
_cell.length_a   1.000
_cell.length_b   1.000
_cell.length_c   1.000
_cell.angle_alpha   90.00
_cell.angle_beta   90.00
_cell.angle_gamma   90.00
#
_symmetry.space_group_name_H-M   'P 1'
#
loop_
_entity.id
_entity.type
_entity.pdbx_description
1 polymer ?
#
loop_
_entity_poly.entity_id
_entity_poly.type
_entity_poly.pdbx_seq_one_letter_code
_entity_poly.pdbx_strand_id
1 'polypeptide(L)'
;MKKVVLLVTLIVFAFTASFATVTAPTVASSNGMVAAVDKYAAEVGAKILEMGGNAVDAAIAVSFALGVVEPYASGLGGEGYAVITMADGSKFAIDFRSAAPMAASYEALSELGLTISKANYTPKGACVPGVLAGIKEA
;
A
#
# COMPACT_ATOMS: atom_id res chain seq x y z
N MET A 1 -35.22 -26.60 -40.03
CA MET A 1 -35.82 -25.80 -38.93
C MET A 1 -35.36 -26.26 -37.55
N LYS A 2 -35.59 -27.52 -37.13
CA LYS A 2 -35.20 -28.01 -35.78
C LYS A 2 -33.71 -27.84 -35.42
N LYS A 3 -32.79 -28.09 -36.35
CA LYS A 3 -31.33 -27.92 -36.13
C LYS A 3 -30.89 -26.46 -35.97
N VAL A 4 -31.56 -25.54 -36.68
CA VAL A 4 -31.27 -24.09 -36.60
C VAL A 4 -31.77 -23.53 -35.27
N VAL A 5 -32.97 -23.94 -34.85
CA VAL A 5 -33.52 -23.56 -33.53
C VAL A 5 -32.60 -24.06 -32.41
N LEU A 6 -32.14 -25.31 -32.46
CA LEU A 6 -31.23 -25.87 -31.45
C LEU A 6 -29.89 -25.12 -31.37
N LEU A 7 -29.32 -24.75 -32.53
CA LEU A 7 -28.07 -24.00 -32.62
C LEU A 7 -28.21 -22.59 -32.02
N VAL A 8 -29.30 -21.89 -32.33
CA VAL A 8 -29.58 -20.56 -31.78
C VAL A 8 -29.77 -20.63 -30.26
N THR A 9 -30.51 -21.63 -29.75
CA THR A 9 -30.69 -21.81 -28.31
C THR A 9 -29.36 -22.11 -27.59
N LEU A 10 -28.49 -22.92 -28.18
CA LEU A 10 -27.15 -23.21 -27.63
C LEU A 10 -26.25 -21.97 -27.61
N ILE A 11 -26.29 -21.15 -28.67
CA ILE A 11 -25.54 -19.89 -28.74
C ILE A 11 -26.03 -18.91 -27.68
N VAL A 12 -27.35 -18.75 -27.52
CA VAL A 12 -27.94 -17.88 -26.49
C VAL A 12 -27.57 -18.36 -25.08
N PHE A 13 -27.60 -19.68 -24.83
CA PHE A 13 -27.22 -20.24 -23.52
C PHE A 13 -25.71 -20.10 -23.22
N ALA A 14 -24.85 -20.27 -24.21
CA ALA A 14 -23.41 -20.04 -24.06
C ALA A 14 -23.07 -18.55 -23.85
N PHE A 15 -23.87 -17.66 -24.45
CA PHE A 15 -23.70 -16.21 -24.30
C PHE A 15 -24.14 -15.71 -22.91
N THR A 16 -25.19 -16.28 -22.30
CA THR A 16 -25.62 -15.91 -20.95
C THR A 16 -24.71 -16.47 -19.85
N ALA A 17 -24.08 -17.63 -20.06
CA ALA A 17 -23.15 -18.22 -19.10
C ALA A 17 -21.82 -17.46 -18.95
N SER A 18 -21.48 -16.57 -19.89
CA SER A 18 -20.18 -15.88 -19.93
C SER A 18 -20.13 -14.54 -19.18
N PHE A 19 -21.20 -14.13 -18.48
CA PHE A 19 -21.27 -12.86 -17.74
C PHE A 19 -21.36 -13.02 -16.22
N ALA A 20 -20.88 -14.12 -15.65
CA ALA A 20 -20.64 -14.19 -14.21
C ALA A 20 -19.38 -13.39 -13.86
N THR A 21 -19.51 -12.07 -13.73
CA THR A 21 -18.44 -11.23 -13.18
C THR A 21 -18.19 -11.65 -11.74
N VAL A 22 -17.04 -12.29 -11.50
CA VAL A 22 -16.55 -12.55 -10.14
C VAL A 22 -16.15 -11.19 -9.55
N THR A 23 -17.09 -10.56 -8.84
CA THR A 23 -16.80 -9.39 -8.01
C THR A 23 -16.52 -9.88 -6.60
N ALA A 24 -15.41 -9.43 -6.02
CA ALA A 24 -15.21 -9.61 -4.59
C ALA A 24 -16.38 -8.92 -3.85
N PRO A 25 -16.95 -9.52 -2.80
CA PRO A 25 -18.04 -8.91 -2.07
C PRO A 25 -17.58 -7.58 -1.47
N THR A 26 -18.43 -6.54 -1.59
CA THR A 26 -18.20 -5.27 -0.91
C THR A 26 -18.24 -5.49 0.59
N VAL A 27 -17.16 -5.09 1.27
CA VAL A 27 -17.10 -5.09 2.73
C VAL A 27 -17.74 -3.80 3.25
N ALA A 28 -18.53 -3.88 4.32
CA ALA A 28 -19.20 -2.74 4.96
C ALA A 28 -19.06 -2.81 6.48
N SER A 29 -18.97 -1.64 7.12
CA SER A 29 -18.88 -1.50 8.58
C SER A 29 -19.48 -0.16 8.99
N SER A 30 -20.19 -0.12 10.12
CA SER A 30 -20.75 1.10 10.71
C SER A 30 -19.78 1.84 11.65
N ASN A 31 -18.69 1.19 12.06
CA ASN A 31 -17.82 1.69 13.13
C ASN A 31 -16.47 2.19 12.59
N GLY A 32 -15.91 1.49 11.59
CA GLY A 32 -14.59 1.77 11.05
C GLY A 32 -14.15 0.69 10.07
N MET A 33 -13.22 1.02 9.17
CA MET A 33 -12.69 0.11 8.16
C MET A 33 -11.22 0.39 7.91
N VAL A 34 -10.44 -0.68 7.75
CA VAL A 34 -9.03 -0.62 7.38
C VAL A 34 -8.81 -1.51 6.16
N ALA A 35 -8.13 -0.97 5.16
CA ALA A 35 -7.71 -1.72 3.98
C ALA A 35 -6.18 -1.66 3.89
N ALA A 36 -5.56 -2.83 3.71
CA ALA A 36 -4.12 -2.98 3.53
C ALA A 36 -3.85 -4.15 2.56
N VAL A 37 -2.64 -4.19 2.00
CA VAL A 37 -2.22 -5.26 1.07
C VAL A 37 -2.13 -6.63 1.74
N ASP A 38 -1.79 -6.67 3.03
CA ASP A 38 -1.75 -7.89 3.84
C ASP A 38 -2.91 -7.93 4.83
N LYS A 39 -3.52 -9.11 4.97
CA LYS A 39 -4.68 -9.32 5.84
C LYS A 39 -4.36 -9.07 7.33
N TYR A 40 -3.18 -9.45 7.80
CA TYR A 40 -2.79 -9.29 9.20
C TYR A 40 -2.54 -7.83 9.52
N ALA A 41 -1.98 -7.07 8.58
CA ALA A 41 -1.85 -5.62 8.74
C ALA A 41 -3.22 -4.93 8.83
N ALA A 42 -4.17 -5.31 7.96
CA ALA A 42 -5.53 -4.79 8.03
C ALA A 42 -6.23 -5.14 9.37
N GLU A 43 -6.07 -6.39 9.84
CA GLU A 43 -6.60 -6.84 11.14
C GLU A 43 -5.99 -6.07 12.33
N VAL A 44 -4.68 -5.76 12.28
CA VAL A 44 -4.02 -4.95 13.33
C VAL A 44 -4.62 -3.55 13.38
N GLY A 45 -4.80 -2.88 12.23
CA GLY A 45 -5.45 -1.57 12.17
C GLY A 45 -6.89 -1.62 12.67
N ALA A 46 -7.66 -2.64 12.27
CA ALA A 46 -9.03 -2.82 12.73
C ALA A 46 -9.10 -3.00 14.26
N LYS A 47 -8.19 -3.78 14.86
CA LYS A 47 -8.09 -3.92 16.32
C LYS A 47 -7.79 -2.59 17.02
N ILE A 48 -6.96 -1.73 16.44
CA ILE A 48 -6.67 -0.41 17.02
C ILE A 48 -7.93 0.46 17.03
N LEU A 49 -8.73 0.43 15.96
CA LEU A 49 -10.04 1.09 15.94
C LEU A 49 -10.99 0.50 16.99
N GLU A 50 -11.04 -0.82 17.15
CA GLU A 50 -11.85 -1.50 18.17
C GLU A 50 -11.44 -1.12 19.60
N MET A 51 -10.15 -0.85 19.84
CA MET A 51 -9.64 -0.36 21.12
C MET A 51 -9.88 1.14 21.35
N GLY A 52 -10.54 1.83 20.42
CA GLY A 52 -10.87 3.25 20.53
C GLY A 52 -9.81 4.20 19.97
N GLY A 53 -8.81 3.69 19.25
CA GLY A 53 -7.89 4.51 18.48
C GLY A 53 -8.59 5.19 17.29
N ASN A 54 -8.03 6.30 16.82
CA ASN A 54 -8.54 6.99 15.64
C ASN A 54 -7.95 6.40 14.33
N ALA A 55 -8.31 6.98 13.19
CA ALA A 55 -7.81 6.54 11.88
C ALA A 55 -6.29 6.68 11.71
N VAL A 56 -5.65 7.67 12.35
CA VAL A 56 -4.21 7.89 12.34
C VAL A 56 -3.51 6.81 13.18
N ASP A 57 -4.01 6.52 14.38
CA ASP A 57 -3.48 5.45 15.24
C ASP A 57 -3.52 4.10 14.51
N ALA A 58 -4.64 3.79 13.86
CA ALA A 58 -4.80 2.58 13.07
C ALA A 58 -3.83 2.53 11.89
N ALA A 59 -3.64 3.64 11.17
CA ALA A 59 -2.70 3.72 10.06
C ALA A 59 -1.24 3.53 10.50
N ILE A 60 -0.85 4.11 11.65
CA ILE A 60 0.49 3.92 12.24
C ILE A 60 0.71 2.44 12.59
N ALA A 61 -0.28 1.79 13.23
CA ALA A 61 -0.19 0.37 13.55
C ALA A 61 -0.11 -0.53 12.31
N VAL A 62 -0.85 -0.20 11.25
CA VAL A 62 -0.75 -0.86 9.94
C VAL A 62 0.67 -0.70 9.37
N SER A 63 1.25 0.48 9.44
CA SER A 63 2.62 0.74 8.93
C SER A 63 3.66 -0.14 9.64
N PHE A 64 3.58 -0.25 10.97
CA PHE A 64 4.45 -1.16 11.73
C PHE A 64 4.20 -2.64 11.40
N ALA A 65 2.94 -3.05 11.25
CA ALA A 65 2.61 -4.42 10.88
C ALA A 65 3.14 -4.79 9.50
N LEU A 66 2.97 -3.91 8.49
CA LEU A 66 3.50 -4.10 7.14
C LEU A 66 5.02 -4.19 7.12
N GLY A 67 5.73 -3.48 8.01
CA GLY A 67 7.16 -3.64 8.19
C GLY A 67 7.62 -5.07 8.57
N VAL A 68 6.69 -5.91 9.02
CA VAL A 68 6.93 -7.32 9.37
C VAL A 68 6.35 -8.28 8.34
N VAL A 69 5.10 -8.06 7.92
CA VAL A 69 4.38 -9.00 7.04
C VAL A 69 4.57 -8.72 5.55
N GLU A 70 5.08 -7.52 5.21
CA GLU A 70 5.37 -7.09 3.84
C GLU A 70 6.82 -6.54 3.69
N PRO A 71 7.86 -7.27 4.14
CA PRO A 71 9.22 -6.72 4.25
C PRO A 71 9.90 -6.45 2.91
N TYR A 72 9.33 -6.93 1.79
CA TYR A 72 9.85 -6.69 0.45
C TYR A 72 9.52 -5.28 -0.08
N ALA A 73 8.58 -4.57 0.55
CA ALA A 73 8.13 -3.24 0.14
C ALA A 73 8.10 -2.22 1.29
N SER A 74 7.77 -2.67 2.50
CA SER A 74 7.46 -1.81 3.64
C SER A 74 8.44 -2.05 4.80
N GLY A 75 8.78 -1.00 5.55
CA GLY A 75 9.62 -1.12 6.74
C GLY A 75 10.16 0.20 7.31
N LEU A 76 10.73 0.12 8.51
CA LEU A 76 11.27 1.30 9.25
C LEU A 76 12.39 2.03 8.51
N GLY A 77 13.12 1.32 7.65
CA GLY A 77 14.19 1.87 6.82
C GLY A 77 13.70 2.55 5.53
N GLY A 78 12.38 2.64 5.33
CA GLY A 78 11.79 3.15 4.09
C GLY A 78 11.36 4.61 4.16
N GLU A 79 10.33 4.92 3.38
CA GLU A 79 9.80 6.25 3.14
C GLU A 79 8.31 6.22 2.79
N GLY A 80 7.67 7.38 2.67
CA GLY A 80 6.29 7.44 2.21
C GLY A 80 5.61 8.79 2.38
N TYR A 81 4.29 8.73 2.33
CA TYR A 81 3.40 9.88 2.44
C TYR A 81 2.19 9.49 3.30
N ALA A 82 1.69 10.43 4.11
CA ALA A 82 0.40 10.30 4.77
C ALA A 82 -0.52 11.42 4.29
N VAL A 83 -1.76 11.08 3.94
CA VAL A 83 -2.79 12.06 3.58
C VAL A 83 -3.94 11.86 4.55
N ILE A 84 -4.23 12.88 5.34
CA ILE A 84 -5.09 12.79 6.51
C ILE A 84 -6.23 13.79 6.34
N THR A 85 -7.45 13.33 6.59
CA THR A 85 -8.63 14.18 6.76
C THR A 85 -9.21 13.92 8.13
N MET A 86 -9.27 14.96 8.96
CA MET A 86 -9.78 14.86 10.32
C MET A 86 -11.30 15.01 10.36
N ALA A 87 -11.90 14.62 11.48
CA ALA A 87 -13.35 14.71 11.68
C ALA A 87 -13.90 16.15 11.62
N ASP A 88 -13.07 17.15 11.93
CA ASP A 88 -13.42 18.58 11.81
C ASP A 88 -13.29 19.12 10.37
N GLY A 89 -12.90 18.28 9.41
CA GLY A 89 -12.71 18.63 8.01
C GLY A 89 -11.33 19.21 7.67
N SER A 90 -10.42 19.36 8.65
CA SER A 90 -9.04 19.74 8.40
C SER A 90 -8.30 18.66 7.62
N LYS A 91 -7.35 19.07 6.78
CA LYS A 91 -6.64 18.19 5.84
C LYS A 91 -5.15 18.47 5.89
N PHE A 92 -4.37 17.41 5.98
CA PHE A 92 -2.92 17.48 6.06
C PHE A 92 -2.30 16.43 5.16
N ALA A 93 -1.11 16.75 4.64
CA ALA A 93 -0.26 15.80 3.97
C ALA A 93 1.12 15.86 4.63
N ILE A 94 1.65 14.70 4.99
CA ILE A 94 2.98 14.57 5.56
C ILE A 94 3.84 13.87 4.52
N ASP A 95 4.85 14.57 4.02
CA ASP A 95 5.90 14.01 3.17
C ASP A 95 7.05 13.55 4.06
N PHE A 96 7.23 12.23 4.11
CA PHE A 96 8.36 11.60 4.78
C PHE A 96 9.14 10.75 3.77
N ARG A 97 9.30 11.27 2.55
CA ARG A 97 10.19 10.70 1.55
C ARG A 97 11.64 10.72 2.04
N SER A 98 12.43 9.69 1.72
CA SER A 98 13.85 9.69 2.09
C SER A 98 14.59 10.81 1.38
N ALA A 99 15.58 11.36 2.07
CA ALA A 99 16.53 12.29 1.49
C ALA A 99 17.83 11.57 1.12
N ALA A 100 18.46 12.00 0.02
CA ALA A 100 19.82 11.57 -0.28
C ALA A 100 20.75 12.00 0.87
N PRO A 101 21.68 11.14 1.33
CA PRO A 101 22.67 11.53 2.33
C PRO A 101 23.47 12.75 1.86
N MET A 102 23.88 13.63 2.78
CA MET A 102 24.60 14.86 2.45
C MET A 102 25.91 14.62 1.67
N ALA A 103 26.55 13.48 1.87
CA ALA A 103 27.77 13.08 1.17
C ALA A 103 27.52 12.33 -0.16
N ALA A 104 26.25 12.13 -0.55
CA ALA A 104 25.92 11.44 -1.80
C ALA A 104 26.05 12.41 -2.98
N SER A 105 26.87 12.02 -3.97
CA SER A 105 27.00 12.74 -5.23
C SER A 105 27.26 11.76 -6.39
N TYR A 106 27.03 12.20 -7.62
CA TYR A 106 27.32 11.38 -8.80
C TYR A 106 28.82 11.12 -8.94
N GLU A 107 29.66 12.10 -8.58
CA GLU A 107 31.12 12.00 -8.58
C GLU A 107 31.58 10.92 -7.59
N ALA A 108 31.06 10.92 -6.37
CA ALA A 108 31.39 9.93 -5.36
C ALA A 108 31.01 8.49 -5.79
N LEU A 109 29.93 8.33 -6.56
CA LEU A 109 29.60 7.03 -7.16
C LEU A 109 30.56 6.65 -8.28
N SER A 110 30.92 7.60 -9.15
CA SER A 110 31.84 7.39 -10.27
C SER A 110 33.25 7.02 -9.80
N GLU A 111 33.75 7.65 -8.72
CA GLU A 111 35.05 7.33 -8.12
C GLU A 111 35.12 5.88 -7.62
N LEU A 112 33.99 5.34 -7.19
CA LEU A 112 33.85 3.94 -6.79
C LEU A 112 33.60 2.99 -7.98
N GLY A 113 33.57 3.51 -9.21
CA GLY A 113 33.24 2.73 -10.41
C GLY A 113 31.77 2.25 -10.44
N LEU A 114 30.88 2.91 -9.69
CA LEU A 114 29.46 2.57 -9.60
C LEU A 114 28.61 3.46 -10.50
N THR A 115 27.62 2.85 -11.15
CA THR A 115 26.48 3.57 -11.74
C THR A 115 25.32 3.57 -10.75
N ILE A 116 24.30 4.41 -10.95
CA ILE A 116 23.09 4.43 -10.11
C ILE A 116 22.44 3.04 -10.02
N SER A 117 22.28 2.37 -11.17
CA SER A 117 21.71 1.01 -11.23
C SER A 117 22.51 0.01 -10.38
N LYS A 118 23.85 0.10 -10.38
CA LYS A 118 24.69 -0.76 -9.54
C LYS A 118 24.65 -0.36 -8.07
N ALA A 119 24.59 0.95 -7.78
CA ALA A 119 24.57 1.49 -6.42
C ALA A 119 23.35 1.00 -5.63
N ASN A 120 22.19 0.80 -6.29
CA ASN A 120 20.96 0.28 -5.68
C ASN A 120 21.13 -1.06 -4.96
N TYR A 121 22.11 -1.87 -5.36
CA TYR A 121 22.39 -3.18 -4.74
C TYR A 121 23.57 -3.14 -3.77
N THR A 122 23.92 -1.94 -3.29
CA THR A 122 25.01 -1.70 -2.33
C THR A 122 24.51 -0.77 -1.22
N PRO A 123 25.25 -0.62 -0.10
CA PRO A 123 24.90 0.37 0.93
C PRO A 123 24.79 1.81 0.40
N LYS A 124 25.37 2.14 -0.76
CA LYS A 124 25.27 3.46 -1.39
C LYS A 124 23.89 3.76 -1.99
N GLY A 125 23.05 2.74 -2.19
CA GLY A 125 21.67 2.89 -2.64
C GLY A 125 20.71 3.31 -1.53
N ALA A 126 21.13 3.31 -0.27
CA ALA A 126 20.29 3.68 0.85
C ALA A 126 20.21 5.21 1.01
N CYS A 127 18.98 5.71 1.14
CA CYS A 127 18.71 7.08 1.54
C CYS A 127 18.48 7.19 3.06
N VAL A 128 18.34 8.41 3.58
CA VAL A 128 18.01 8.65 4.99
C VAL A 128 16.54 8.27 5.23
N PRO A 129 16.24 7.25 6.07
CA PRO A 129 14.87 6.77 6.26
C PRO A 129 13.92 7.82 6.82
N GLY A 130 12.69 7.85 6.32
CA GLY A 130 11.68 8.85 6.69
C GLY A 130 10.51 8.33 7.55
N VAL A 131 10.21 7.02 7.53
CA VAL A 131 8.97 6.47 8.14
C VAL A 131 8.79 6.87 9.60
N LEU A 132 9.80 6.72 10.45
CA LEU A 132 9.69 7.07 11.87
C LEU A 132 9.52 8.58 12.11
N ALA A 133 10.10 9.42 11.25
CA ALA A 133 9.88 10.86 11.31
C ALA A 133 8.42 11.20 10.93
N GLY A 134 7.90 10.57 9.87
CA GLY A 134 6.51 10.72 9.46
C GLY A 134 5.51 10.26 10.54
N ILE A 135 5.77 9.12 11.18
CA ILE A 135 4.94 8.60 12.28
C ILE A 135 4.93 9.53 13.49
N LYS A 136 6.05 10.21 13.78
CA LYS A 136 6.13 11.16 14.89
C LYS A 136 5.37 12.46 14.59
N GLU A 137 5.34 12.88 13.33
CA GLU A 137 4.67 14.10 12.88
C GLU A 137 3.14 13.94 12.79
N ALA A 138 2.69 12.71 12.49
CA ALA A 138 1.28 12.34 12.39
C ALA A 138 0.58 12.29 13.77
#